data_AF-A0A9Q0F6E5-F1
#
_entry.id   AF-A0A9Q0F6E5-F1
#
_cell.length_a   1.000
_cell.length_b   1.000
_cell.length_c   1.000
_cell.angle_alpha   90.00
_cell.angle_beta   90.00
_cell.angle_gamma   90.00
#
_symmetry.space_group_name_H-M   'P 1'
#
loop_
_entity.id
_entity.type
_entity.pdbx_description
1 polymer ?
#
loop_
_entity_poly.entity_id
_entity_poly.type
_entity_poly.pdbx_seq_one_letter_code
_entity_poly.pdbx_strand_id
1 'polypeptide(L)' 'MEDLARLGCQKVLIFVGGEDYLKACGTNYYERLKESGWKGSVQLIDQPKVGHSFHIKDPSSEKAAELMEIFVSFLKN' A
#
# COMPACT_ATOMS: atom_id res chain seq x y z
N MET A 1 11.94 -10.52 11.54
CA MET A 1 10.74 -11.26 11.09
C MET A 1 9.72 -11.33 12.22
N GLU A 2 10.15 -11.61 13.45
CA GLU A 2 9.31 -11.54 14.66
C GLU A 2 8.55 -10.21 14.82
N ASP A 3 9.14 -9.08 14.42
CA ASP A 3 8.47 -7.77 14.57
C ASP A 3 7.21 -7.62 13.70
N LEU A 4 7.20 -8.20 12.49
CA LEU A 4 6.05 -8.10 11.58
C LEU A 4 4.89 -9.00 12.04
N ALA A 5 5.21 -10.15 12.63
CA ALA A 5 4.23 -11.08 13.17
C ALA A 5 3.35 -10.44 14.27
N ARG A 6 3.88 -9.41 14.93
CA ARG A 6 3.30 -8.75 16.11
C ARG A 6 2.66 -7.40 15.81
N LEU A 7 2.42 -7.06 14.54
CA LEU A 7 1.70 -5.84 14.18
C LEU A 7 0.34 -5.78 14.88
N GLY A 8 0.10 -4.68 15.60
CA GLY A 8 -1.12 -4.48 16.40
C GLY A 8 -2.36 -4.13 15.57
N CYS A 9 -2.20 -3.77 14.29
CA CYS A 9 -3.32 -3.57 13.39
C CYS A 9 -3.80 -4.90 12.80
N GLN A 10 -5.06 -4.93 12.38
CA GLN A 10 -5.69 -6.10 11.75
C GLN A 10 -5.62 -6.06 10.21
N LYS A 11 -5.38 -4.87 9.65
CA LYS A 11 -5.44 -4.60 8.22
C LYS A 11 -4.30 -3.67 7.82
N VAL A 12 -3.68 -3.95 6.68
CA VAL A 12 -2.66 -3.11 6.06
C VAL A 12 -3.00 -2.92 4.59
N LEU A 13 -2.98 -1.66 4.14
CA LEU A 13 -3.13 -1.30 2.73
C LEU A 13 -1.83 -0.66 2.26
N ILE A 14 -1.29 -1.15 1.15
CA ILE A 14 -0.02 -0.70 0.57
C ILE A 14 -0.30 -0.22 -0.85
N PHE A 15 0.11 1.01 -1.17
CA PHE A 15 0.13 1.53 -2.53
C PHE A 15 1.57 1.60 -3.04
N VAL A 16 1.80 1.14 -4.26
CA VAL A 16 3.08 1.30 -4.96
C VAL A 16 2.86 1.90 -6.34
N GLY A 17 3.73 2.83 -6.73
CA GLY A 17 3.78 3.37 -8.08
C GLY A 17 4.75 2.58 -8.95
N GLY A 18 4.38 2.28 -10.19
CA GLY A 18 5.21 1.53 -11.14
C GLY A 18 6.53 2.23 -11.49
N GLU A 19 6.54 3.56 -11.44
CA GLU A 19 7.72 4.40 -11.68
C GLU A 19 8.31 4.94 -10.36
N ASP A 20 7.82 4.46 -9.20
CA ASP A 20 8.35 4.82 -7.89
C ASP A 20 9.61 3.98 -7.58
N TYR A 21 10.71 4.65 -7.26
CA TYR A 21 11.96 4.02 -6.84
C TYR A 21 11.81 3.24 -5.52
N LEU A 22 10.74 3.48 -4.75
CA LEU A 22 10.39 2.73 -3.54
C LEU A 22 9.47 1.52 -3.79
N LYS A 23 9.07 1.25 -5.04
CA LYS A 23 8.19 0.12 -5.38
C LYS A 23 8.68 -1.20 -4.79
N ALA A 24 9.98 -1.49 -4.96
CA ALA A 24 10.59 -2.71 -4.45
C ALA A 24 10.47 -2.81 -2.91
N CYS A 25 10.58 -1.69 -2.19
CA CYS A 25 10.42 -1.67 -0.74
C CYS A 25 8.98 -2.00 -0.34
N GLY A 26 7.98 -1.38 -1.00
CA GLY A 26 6.58 -1.64 -0.73
C GLY A 26 6.18 -3.09 -1.03
N THR A 27 6.61 -3.64 -2.17
CA THR A 27 6.35 -5.04 -2.53
C THR A 27 7.06 -6.01 -1.58
N ASN A 28 8.30 -5.74 -1.17
CA ASN A 28 9.00 -6.58 -0.19
C ASN A 28 8.31 -6.55 1.18
N TYR A 29 7.79 -5.40 1.62
CA TYR A 29 7.02 -5.32 2.86
C TYR A 29 5.75 -6.17 2.78
N TYR A 30 5.03 -6.12 1.66
CA TYR A 30 3.87 -6.97 1.39
C TYR A 30 4.19 -8.46 1.50
N GLU A 31 5.23 -8.94 0.82
CA GLU A 31 5.60 -10.36 0.87
C GLU A 31 6.07 -10.79 2.27
N ARG A 32 6.90 -9.97 2.92
CA ARG A 32 7.35 -10.27 4.29
C ARG A 32 6.21 -10.29 5.30
N LEU A 33 5.18 -9.47 5.12
CA LEU A 33 3.97 -9.53 5.96
C LEU A 33 3.27 -10.88 5.81
N LYS A 34 3.05 -11.34 4.58
CA LYS A 34 2.42 -12.64 4.31
C LYS A 34 3.21 -13.80 4.88
N GLU A 35 4.53 -13.74 4.84
CA GLU A 35 5.42 -14.78 5.35
C GLU A 35 5.64 -14.71 6.87
N SER A 36 5.36 -13.56 7.51
CA SER A 36 5.69 -13.33 8.93
C SER A 36 4.84 -14.12 9.92
N GLY A 37 3.76 -14.75 9.49
CA GLY A 37 2.78 -15.38 10.40
C GLY A 37 1.83 -14.39 11.08
N TRP A 38 1.92 -13.10 10.76
CA TRP A 38 0.92 -12.09 11.12
C TRP A 38 -0.48 -12.53 10.67
N LYS A 39 -1.49 -12.34 11.53
CA LYS A 39 -2.85 -12.86 11.35
C LYS A 39 -3.82 -11.86 10.73
N GLY A 40 -3.36 -10.66 10.42
CA GLY A 40 -4.16 -9.65 9.73
C GLY A 40 -4.23 -9.89 8.22
N SER A 41 -4.93 -9.00 7.53
CA SER A 41 -5.01 -8.99 6.06
C SER A 41 -4.18 -7.85 5.47
N VAL A 42 -3.53 -8.13 4.34
CA VAL A 42 -2.79 -7.12 3.59
C VAL A 42 -3.31 -7.03 2.16
N GLN A 43 -3.46 -5.81 1.67
CA GLN A 43 -3.79 -5.51 0.28
C GLN A 43 -2.67 -4.68 -0.34
N LEU A 44 -2.25 -5.04 -1.55
CA LEU A 44 -1.28 -4.30 -2.36
C LEU A 44 -1.97 -3.77 -3.62
N ILE A 45 -1.86 -2.46 -3.86
CA ILE A 45 -2.32 -1.80 -5.08
C ILE A 45 -1.08 -1.29 -5.84
N ASP A 46 -0.85 -1.84 -7.03
CA ASP A 46 0.22 -1.42 -7.94
C ASP A 46 -0.35 -0.54 -9.05
N GLN A 47 0.13 0.69 -9.17
CA GLN A 47 -0.28 1.69 -10.15
C GLN A 47 0.86 1.89 -11.18
N PRO A 48 0.84 1.24 -12.36
CA PRO A 48 2.03 1.06 -13.20
C PRO A 48 2.71 2.31 -13.77
N LYS A 49 2.03 3.47 -13.84
CA LYS A 49 2.49 4.69 -14.55
C LYS A 49 2.61 5.91 -13.65
N VAL A 50 2.68 5.71 -12.34
CA VAL A 50 2.78 6.81 -11.38
C VAL A 50 4.08 6.71 -10.61
N GLY A 51 4.70 7.87 -10.39
CA GLY A 51 5.91 7.99 -9.59
C GLY A 51 5.61 8.24 -8.11
N HIS A 52 6.68 8.50 -7.37
CA HIS A 52 6.61 8.73 -5.93
C HIS A 52 5.66 9.89 -5.55
N SER A 53 4.77 9.62 -4.59
CA SER A 53 3.81 10.60 -4.04
C SER A 53 2.93 11.28 -5.11
N PHE A 54 2.55 10.57 -6.17
CA PHE A 54 1.74 11.13 -7.26
C PHE A 54 0.43 11.78 -6.80
N HIS A 55 -0.24 11.20 -5.80
CA HIS A 55 -1.51 11.71 -5.27
C HIS A 55 -1.36 13.04 -4.51
N ILE A 56 -0.15 13.39 -4.05
CA ILE A 56 0.16 14.69 -3.46
C ILE A 56 0.57 15.69 -4.55
N LYS A 57 1.31 15.22 -5.56
CA LYS A 57 1.84 16.08 -6.64
C LYS A 57 0.77 16.52 -7.64
N ASP A 58 -0.16 15.62 -7.95
CA ASP A 58 -1.32 15.89 -8.81
C ASP A 58 -2.58 15.28 -8.18
N PRO A 59 -3.16 15.96 -7.17
CA PRO A 59 -4.36 15.50 -6.49
C PRO A 59 -5.61 15.53 -7.39
N SER A 60 -5.56 16.23 -8.53
CA SER A 60 -6.66 16.29 -9.50
C SER A 60 -6.67 15.14 -10.50
N SER A 61 -5.59 14.35 -10.57
CA SER A 61 -5.53 13.21 -11.48
C SER A 61 -6.57 12.14 -11.15
N GLU A 62 -7.09 11.48 -12.19
CA GLU A 62 -7.99 10.33 -12.02
C GLU A 62 -7.38 9.24 -11.13
N LYS A 63 -6.06 9.05 -11.23
CA LYS A 63 -5.33 8.08 -10.41
C LYS A 63 -5.28 8.49 -8.94
N ALA A 64 -5.14 9.78 -8.64
CA ALA A 64 -5.19 10.28 -7.28
C ALA A 64 -6.58 10.09 -6.68
N ALA A 65 -7.63 10.39 -7.45
CA ALA A 65 -9.01 10.15 -7.05
C ALA A 65 -9.27 8.65 -6.76
N GLU A 66 -8.86 7.75 -7.66
CA GLU A 66 -8.97 6.30 -7.49
C GLU A 66 -8.27 5.81 -6.20
N LEU A 67 -7.03 6.27 -5.95
CA LEU A 67 -6.30 5.95 -4.72
C LEU A 67 -7.06 6.43 -3.48
N MET A 68 -7.60 7.65 -3.51
CA MET A 68 -8.35 8.22 -2.39
C MET A 68 -9.64 7.47 -2.11
N GLU A 69 -10.37 7.03 -3.13
CA GLU A 69 -11.57 6.20 -2.96
C GLU A 69 -11.26 4.87 -2.27
N ILE A 70 -10.18 4.19 -2.69
CA ILE A 70 -9.71 2.95 -2.05
C ILE A 70 -9.30 3.23 -0.60
N PHE A 71 -8.55 4.30 -0.35
CA PHE A 71 -8.08 4.66 0.98
C PHE A 71 -9.25 4.98 1.94
N VAL A 72 -10.20 5.79 1.50
CA VAL A 72 -11.41 6.10 2.30
C VAL A 72 -12.23 4.85 2.57
N SER A 73 -12.37 3.97 1.57
CA SER A 73 -13.08 2.69 1.73
C SER A 73 -12.37 1.77 2.72
N PHE A 74 -11.05 1.75 2.73
CA PHE A 74 -10.26 0.97 3.69
C PHE A 74 -10.46 1.44 5.13
N LEU A 75 -10.56 2.75 5.37
CA LEU A 75 -10.76 3.32 6.70
C LEU A 75 -12.18 3.15 7.25
N LYS A 76 -13.19 3.10 6.37
CA LYS A 76 -14.60 2.94 6.77
C LYS A 76 -14.94 1.51 7.20
N ASN A 77 -14.19 0.54 6.71
CA ASN A 77 -14.34 -0.87 7.04
C ASN A 77 -13.48 -1.25 8.22
#